data_AF-A0A9E1PVR1-F1
#
_entry.id   AF-A0A9E1PVR1-F1
#
_cell.length_a   1.000
_cell.length_b   1.000
_cell.length_c   1.000
_cell.angle_alpha   90.00
_cell.angle_beta   90.00
_cell.angle_gamma   90.00
#
_symmetry.space_group_name_H-M   'P 1'
#
loop_
_entity.id
_entity.type
_entity.pdbx_description
1 polymer ?
#
loop_
_entity_poly.entity_id
_entity_poly.type
_entity_poly.pdbx_seq_one_letter_code
_entity_poly.pdbx_strand_id
1 'polypeptide(L)'
;MANAKSSRPEGSKKSGKTGSRSTKSSIAAQPNRNPLSRRMLQAAFGGRGDEMMGLLLILVGLLGVLSLYFDKAGVVGRGLESGLGWSIGLTKMVLPAAMVGLGFAMFQERHEVDELSKRIPIGLGLALIGVTGLLHMTQGRPGLNDGSTALGKAGGLLGLVAGGPLEAAVSPWGAVPILLALGFVGVAIVAGVTVREAASGVMKVLRPMGRVILDGFKDIFTAPDEPTPTVNLPESTDPRPAPPEPEPEPEAAPEPAPKAKKRKGKVAPIVGGEQLTIELGPAVADSPWRLPSTKLLSRSVAHDIDAKAVEARGVRLQEALAAHGVETRLTDMTVGPTVTRYALQLGEGVKVARITSLNKDIAYALAAADVRILAPIPGQQAIGIEVPNDDREIVALGDILTSNEAAKARHPLEVGVGRDIKGQSVMMNLATMPHMLIAGATGAGKSSCINSLVTSILMRTTPDQVRMILIDPKRVEMGQYEGVPHLLTAPVTDPRKAANALSWAVKEMERRYALLSATGFRDITGYN
;
A
#
# COMPACT_ATOMS: atom_id res chain seq x y z
N MET A 1 -75.39 5.83 62.06
CA MET A 1 -76.57 6.12 61.21
C MET A 1 -76.08 6.44 59.81
N ALA A 2 -76.65 5.76 58.80
CA ALA A 2 -76.63 6.02 57.34
C ALA A 2 -75.28 6.16 56.61
N ASN A 3 -74.89 5.20 55.73
CA ASN A 3 -75.12 5.14 54.25
C ASN A 3 -74.43 6.28 53.46
N ALA A 4 -73.84 6.13 52.26
CA ALA A 4 -73.39 5.03 51.40
C ALA A 4 -72.71 5.68 50.16
N LYS A 5 -71.81 4.93 49.49
CA LYS A 5 -71.42 4.97 48.04
C LYS A 5 -70.66 6.21 47.49
N SER A 6 -69.36 6.08 47.16
CA SER A 6 -68.74 5.74 45.83
C SER A 6 -68.93 6.84 44.76
N SER A 7 -67.96 7.36 44.00
CA SER A 7 -66.66 6.86 43.51
C SER A 7 -65.89 7.97 42.76
N ARG A 8 -64.55 8.09 42.99
CA ARG A 8 -63.39 8.51 42.11
C ARG A 8 -63.49 9.74 41.17
N PRO A 9 -62.37 10.41 40.75
CA PRO A 9 -61.01 9.85 40.55
C PRO A 9 -59.77 10.71 40.97
N GLU A 10 -58.63 10.01 40.95
CA GLU A 10 -57.24 10.38 40.60
C GLU A 10 -56.58 11.71 41.01
N GLY A 11 -55.34 11.61 41.53
CA GLY A 11 -54.35 12.70 41.42
C GLY A 11 -53.32 12.84 42.55
N SER A 12 -52.22 12.09 42.46
CA SER A 12 -50.86 12.36 43.00
C SER A 12 -50.65 12.73 44.49
N LYS A 13 -49.98 11.83 45.24
CA LYS A 13 -49.36 12.14 46.55
C LYS A 13 -47.92 12.64 46.38
N LYS A 14 -47.64 13.77 47.04
CA LYS A 14 -46.31 14.34 47.29
C LYS A 14 -45.62 13.64 48.48
N SER A 15 -44.28 13.68 48.41
CA SER A 15 -43.33 13.97 49.51
C SER A 15 -43.10 12.93 50.61
N GLY A 16 -41.82 12.54 50.78
CA GLY A 16 -41.29 12.05 52.05
C GLY A 16 -39.91 11.41 51.97
N LYS A 17 -38.86 12.17 52.28
CA LYS A 17 -37.43 11.80 52.41
C LYS A 17 -37.19 10.58 53.31
N THR A 18 -36.15 9.79 53.01
CA THR A 18 -34.97 9.56 53.89
C THR A 18 -33.92 8.72 53.17
N GLY A 19 -32.64 9.09 53.32
CA GLY A 19 -31.52 8.51 52.58
C GLY A 19 -30.89 7.27 53.22
N SER A 20 -30.17 6.52 52.40
CA SER A 20 -28.94 5.82 52.76
C SER A 20 -28.31 5.30 51.47
N ARG A 21 -27.08 5.74 51.22
CA ARG A 21 -26.28 5.45 50.03
C ARG A 21 -25.67 4.05 50.21
N SER A 22 -26.29 3.04 49.60
CA SER A 22 -25.72 1.69 49.47
C SER A 22 -25.05 1.58 48.09
N THR A 23 -23.73 1.39 48.13
CA THR A 23 -22.82 0.99 47.05
C THR A 23 -23.44 0.02 46.03
N LYS A 24 -23.61 0.48 44.78
CA LYS A 24 -23.80 -0.41 43.62
C LYS A 24 -22.41 -0.79 43.09
N SER A 25 -22.00 -2.02 43.40
CA SER A 25 -20.89 -2.68 42.72
C SER A 25 -21.19 -2.81 41.24
N SER A 26 -20.16 -2.57 40.43
CA SER A 26 -20.10 -2.81 38.99
C SER A 26 -20.71 -4.18 38.62
N ILE A 27 -21.68 -4.16 37.70
CA ILE A 27 -22.10 -5.36 36.97
C ILE A 27 -20.93 -5.76 36.09
N ALA A 28 -20.21 -6.80 36.51
CA ALA A 28 -19.23 -7.48 35.69
C ALA A 28 -19.94 -8.12 34.49
N ALA A 29 -19.49 -7.78 33.28
CA ALA A 29 -19.90 -8.44 32.06
C ALA A 29 -19.59 -9.94 32.16
N GLN A 30 -20.61 -10.79 32.06
CA GLN A 30 -20.42 -12.24 31.99
C GLN A 30 -19.71 -12.60 30.67
N PRO A 31 -18.62 -13.40 30.70
CA PRO A 31 -17.96 -13.83 29.49
C PRO A 31 -18.83 -14.89 28.80
N ASN A 32 -19.19 -14.63 27.55
CA ASN A 32 -19.92 -15.52 26.67
C ASN A 32 -19.16 -16.87 26.55
N ARG A 33 -19.64 -17.90 27.24
CA ARG A 33 -19.02 -19.24 27.24
C ARG A 33 -19.40 -19.96 25.93
N ASN A 34 -18.59 -19.76 24.90
CA ASN A 34 -18.66 -20.60 23.70
C ASN A 34 -18.53 -22.10 24.10
N PRO A 35 -19.34 -23.01 23.51
CA PRO A 35 -19.32 -24.43 23.85
C PRO A 35 -17.94 -25.05 23.59
N LEU A 36 -17.57 -26.05 24.40
CA LEU A 36 -16.27 -26.73 24.38
C LEU A 36 -15.85 -27.22 22.99
N SER A 37 -16.80 -27.66 22.15
CA SER A 37 -16.55 -28.03 20.75
C SER A 37 -15.99 -26.87 19.93
N ARG A 38 -16.52 -25.66 20.10
CA ARG A 38 -16.07 -24.45 19.41
C ARG A 38 -14.67 -24.01 19.87
N ARG A 39 -14.35 -24.23 21.14
CA ARG A 39 -13.00 -23.97 21.69
C ARG A 39 -11.99 -25.01 21.24
N MET A 40 -12.37 -26.28 21.14
CA MET A 40 -11.53 -27.33 20.57
C MET A 40 -11.31 -27.15 19.07
N LEU A 41 -12.35 -26.76 18.32
CA LEU A 41 -12.21 -26.34 16.92
C LEU A 41 -11.33 -25.09 16.80
N GLN A 42 -11.53 -24.04 17.61
CA GLN A 42 -10.64 -22.87 17.57
C GLN A 42 -9.20 -23.18 18.01
N ALA A 43 -8.98 -24.13 18.91
CA ALA A 43 -7.65 -24.54 19.35
C ALA A 43 -6.94 -25.46 18.33
N ALA A 44 -7.69 -26.31 17.61
CA ALA A 44 -7.17 -27.17 16.55
C ALA A 44 -6.97 -26.41 15.22
N PHE A 45 -7.78 -25.39 14.93
CA PHE A 45 -7.83 -24.69 13.64
C PHE A 45 -7.48 -23.20 13.71
N GLY A 46 -7.11 -22.68 14.89
CA GLY A 46 -6.69 -21.29 15.08
C GLY A 46 -5.40 -21.00 14.31
N GLY A 47 -5.50 -20.27 13.21
CA GLY A 47 -4.38 -19.83 12.37
C GLY A 47 -4.07 -20.71 11.15
N ARG A 48 -4.69 -21.90 11.00
CA ARG A 48 -4.48 -22.84 9.88
C ARG A 48 -5.68 -22.99 8.93
N GLY A 49 -6.64 -22.07 8.99
CA GLY A 49 -7.84 -22.11 8.15
C GLY A 49 -7.53 -22.20 6.65
N ASP A 50 -6.54 -21.43 6.19
CA ASP A 50 -6.15 -21.37 4.78
C ASP A 50 -5.46 -22.66 4.31
N GLU A 51 -4.61 -23.26 5.15
CA GLU A 51 -3.93 -24.54 4.86
C GLU A 51 -4.94 -25.69 4.75
N MET A 52 -5.93 -25.72 5.64
CA MET A 52 -7.00 -26.72 5.61
C MET A 52 -7.92 -26.54 4.42
N MET A 53 -8.23 -25.29 4.04
CA MET A 53 -9.01 -24.98 2.84
C MET A 53 -8.24 -25.36 1.57
N GLY A 54 -6.94 -25.08 1.51
CA GLY A 54 -6.06 -25.47 0.41
C GLY A 54 -5.98 -26.98 0.26
N LEU A 55 -5.83 -27.72 1.37
CA LEU A 55 -5.82 -29.18 1.37
C LEU A 55 -7.17 -29.76 0.92
N LEU A 56 -8.28 -29.18 1.37
CA LEU A 56 -9.63 -29.56 0.94
C LEU A 56 -9.83 -29.32 -0.57
N LEU A 57 -9.38 -28.17 -1.09
CA LEU A 57 -9.44 -27.84 -2.52
C LEU A 57 -8.63 -28.81 -3.37
N ILE A 58 -7.42 -29.18 -2.93
CA ILE A 58 -6.60 -30.20 -3.60
C ILE A 58 -7.30 -31.55 -3.59
N LEU A 59 -7.86 -31.97 -2.45
CA LEU A 59 -8.55 -33.25 -2.32
C LEU A 59 -9.77 -33.33 -3.24
N VAL A 60 -10.62 -32.29 -3.24
CA VAL A 60 -11.79 -32.22 -4.11
C VAL A 60 -11.39 -32.10 -5.58
N GLY A 61 -10.34 -31.36 -5.89
CA GLY A 61 -9.78 -31.24 -7.24
C GLY A 61 -9.24 -32.57 -7.77
N LEU A 62 -8.47 -33.31 -6.98
CA LEU A 62 -7.97 -34.64 -7.36
C LEU A 62 -9.12 -35.65 -7.56
N LEU A 63 -10.15 -35.60 -6.70
CA LEU A 63 -11.35 -36.41 -6.87
C LEU A 63 -12.11 -36.04 -8.14
N GLY A 64 -12.19 -34.74 -8.46
CA GLY A 64 -12.74 -34.23 -9.71
C GLY A 64 -11.95 -34.69 -10.94
N VAL A 65 -10.62 -34.70 -10.90
CA VAL A 65 -9.78 -35.22 -11.97
C VAL A 65 -10.04 -36.71 -12.18
N LEU A 66 -10.04 -37.50 -11.10
CA LEU A 66 -10.30 -38.95 -11.17
C LEU A 66 -11.73 -39.25 -11.69
N SER A 67 -12.68 -38.38 -11.37
CA SER A 67 -14.07 -38.50 -11.77
C SER A 67 -14.33 -38.09 -13.21
N LEU A 68 -13.74 -36.99 -13.70
CA LEU A 68 -14.08 -36.39 -15.01
C LEU A 68 -13.15 -36.84 -16.14
N TYR A 69 -11.91 -37.23 -15.82
CA TYR A 69 -10.91 -37.59 -16.83
C TYR A 69 -10.66 -39.09 -16.93
N PHE A 70 -10.92 -39.84 -15.85
CA PHE A 70 -10.55 -41.25 -15.77
C PHE A 70 -11.74 -42.20 -15.58
N ASP A 71 -12.97 -41.69 -15.44
CA ASP A 71 -14.21 -42.45 -15.21
C ASP A 71 -14.12 -43.48 -14.06
N LYS A 72 -13.21 -43.25 -13.11
CA LYS A 72 -12.83 -44.24 -12.07
C LYS A 72 -13.37 -43.95 -10.68
N ALA A 73 -14.17 -42.90 -10.50
CA ALA A 73 -14.70 -42.47 -9.19
C ALA A 73 -16.05 -43.11 -8.80
N GLY A 74 -16.51 -44.16 -9.49
CA GLY A 74 -17.70 -44.92 -9.12
C GLY A 74 -19.03 -44.12 -9.16
N VAL A 75 -19.99 -44.48 -8.31
CA VAL A 75 -21.33 -43.85 -8.27
C VAL A 75 -21.24 -42.35 -7.91
N VAL A 76 -20.34 -42.00 -6.98
CA VAL A 76 -20.12 -40.61 -6.56
C VAL A 76 -19.57 -39.78 -7.73
N GLY A 77 -18.62 -40.33 -8.49
CA GLY A 77 -18.07 -39.67 -9.67
C GLY A 77 -19.10 -39.36 -10.75
N ARG A 78 -19.97 -40.32 -11.08
CA ARG A 78 -21.05 -40.11 -12.06
C ARG A 78 -22.06 -39.05 -11.62
N GLY A 79 -22.35 -39.00 -10.31
CA GLY A 79 -23.20 -37.95 -9.72
C GLY A 79 -22.54 -36.57 -9.84
N LEU A 80 -21.26 -36.48 -9.53
CA LEU A 80 -20.47 -35.25 -9.65
C LEU A 80 -20.37 -34.77 -11.10
N GLU A 81 -20.10 -35.69 -12.03
CA GLU A 81 -20.02 -35.40 -13.46
C GLU A 81 -21.34 -34.86 -14.02
N SER A 82 -22.44 -35.48 -13.64
CA SER A 82 -23.79 -35.10 -14.09
C SER A 82 -24.20 -33.75 -13.49
N GLY A 83 -23.94 -33.53 -12.20
CA GLY A 83 -24.24 -32.27 -11.51
C GLY A 83 -23.41 -31.10 -12.01
N LEU A 84 -22.10 -31.30 -12.21
CA LEU A 84 -21.21 -30.28 -12.77
C LEU A 84 -21.53 -30.01 -14.25
N GLY A 85 -21.83 -31.04 -15.03
CA GLY A 85 -22.30 -30.87 -16.41
C GLY A 85 -23.56 -30.03 -16.48
N TRP A 86 -24.57 -30.36 -15.67
CA TRP A 86 -25.82 -29.61 -15.68
C TRP A 86 -25.65 -28.13 -15.23
N SER A 87 -24.75 -27.86 -14.29
CA SER A 87 -24.55 -26.51 -13.73
C SER A 87 -23.63 -25.61 -14.57
N ILE A 88 -22.40 -26.05 -14.84
CA ILE A 88 -21.33 -25.24 -15.49
C ILE A 88 -20.94 -25.77 -16.88
N GLY A 89 -21.58 -26.83 -17.35
CA GLY A 89 -21.38 -27.36 -18.69
C GLY A 89 -19.97 -27.88 -18.93
N LEU A 90 -19.45 -27.62 -20.13
CA LEU A 90 -18.14 -28.08 -20.57
C LEU A 90 -16.98 -27.49 -19.75
N THR A 91 -17.21 -26.37 -19.06
CA THR A 91 -16.24 -25.73 -18.16
C THR A 91 -15.86 -26.63 -16.98
N LYS A 92 -16.65 -27.67 -16.69
CA LYS A 92 -16.34 -28.69 -15.66
C LYS A 92 -14.98 -29.35 -15.85
N MET A 93 -14.46 -29.41 -17.08
CA MET A 93 -13.15 -30.03 -17.35
C MET A 93 -12.00 -29.24 -16.72
N VAL A 94 -12.05 -27.91 -16.77
CA VAL A 94 -10.95 -27.05 -16.27
C VAL A 94 -11.00 -26.88 -14.75
N LEU A 95 -12.18 -27.00 -14.16
CA LEU A 95 -12.42 -26.74 -12.74
C LEU A 95 -11.54 -27.58 -11.78
N PRO A 96 -11.43 -28.92 -11.90
CA PRO A 96 -10.58 -29.72 -11.02
C PRO A 96 -9.11 -29.32 -11.04
N ALA A 97 -8.55 -29.03 -12.22
CA ALA A 97 -7.17 -28.58 -12.36
C ALA A 97 -6.95 -27.21 -11.72
N ALA A 98 -7.91 -26.29 -11.89
CA ALA A 98 -7.89 -24.97 -11.24
C ALA A 98 -7.98 -25.08 -9.71
N MET A 99 -8.79 -25.99 -9.17
CA MET A 99 -8.91 -26.24 -7.73
C MET A 99 -7.61 -26.79 -7.12
N VAL A 100 -6.93 -27.72 -7.82
CA VAL A 100 -5.61 -28.21 -7.38
C VAL A 100 -4.56 -27.10 -7.42
N GLY A 101 -4.53 -26.32 -8.50
CA GLY A 101 -3.60 -25.19 -8.64
C GLY A 101 -3.80 -24.11 -7.59
N LEU A 102 -5.07 -23.74 -7.32
CA LEU A 102 -5.42 -22.78 -6.28
C LEU A 102 -5.11 -23.32 -4.89
N GLY A 103 -5.41 -24.59 -4.62
CA GLY A 103 -5.08 -25.22 -3.36
C GLY A 103 -3.57 -25.26 -3.11
N PHE A 104 -2.74 -25.49 -4.13
CA PHE A 104 -1.27 -25.39 -4.02
C PHE A 104 -0.81 -23.94 -3.81
N ALA A 105 -1.44 -22.97 -4.49
CA ALA A 105 -1.16 -21.55 -4.30
C ALA A 105 -1.44 -21.08 -2.86
N MET A 106 -2.43 -21.67 -2.18
CA MET A 106 -2.71 -21.40 -0.76
C MET A 106 -1.61 -21.89 0.20
N PHE A 107 -0.69 -22.76 -0.24
CA PHE A 107 0.47 -23.19 0.55
C PHE A 107 1.72 -22.31 0.35
N GLN A 108 1.75 -21.45 -0.68
CA GLN A 108 2.88 -20.53 -0.91
C GLN A 108 2.75 -19.30 0.00
N GLU A 109 3.88 -18.85 0.55
CA GLU A 109 4.00 -18.02 1.76
C GLU A 109 3.06 -16.81 1.91
N ARG A 110 2.58 -16.65 3.14
CA ARG A 110 1.60 -15.67 3.61
C ARG A 110 2.23 -14.28 3.72
N HIS A 111 1.90 -13.34 2.83
CA HIS A 111 1.92 -11.92 3.20
C HIS A 111 0.89 -10.99 2.52
N GLU A 112 0.02 -11.46 1.62
CA GLU A 112 -1.06 -10.63 1.01
C GLU A 112 -2.44 -11.30 1.05
N VAL A 113 -2.67 -12.23 1.97
CA VAL A 113 -3.81 -13.16 1.89
C VAL A 113 -5.18 -12.52 2.21
N ASP A 114 -5.22 -11.35 2.88
CA ASP A 114 -6.52 -10.72 3.23
C ASP A 114 -7.20 -9.98 2.08
N GLU A 115 -6.43 -9.42 1.12
CA GLU A 115 -7.01 -8.84 -0.09
C GLU A 115 -7.09 -9.85 -1.24
N LEU A 116 -6.11 -10.76 -1.35
CA LEU A 116 -6.08 -11.77 -2.40
C LEU A 116 -7.22 -12.80 -2.25
N SER A 117 -7.53 -13.23 -1.02
CA SER A 117 -8.62 -14.17 -0.74
C SER A 117 -10.01 -13.59 -1.05
N LYS A 118 -10.17 -12.25 -1.01
CA LYS A 118 -11.44 -11.58 -1.36
C LYS A 118 -11.60 -11.34 -2.88
N ARG A 119 -10.50 -11.16 -3.61
CA ARG A 119 -10.52 -10.84 -5.06
C ARG A 119 -10.65 -12.08 -5.94
N ILE A 120 -9.98 -13.18 -5.58
CA ILE A 120 -9.99 -14.44 -6.34
C ILE A 120 -11.41 -15.00 -6.59
N PRO A 121 -12.33 -15.11 -5.59
CA PRO A 121 -13.66 -15.67 -5.85
C PRO A 121 -14.51 -14.78 -6.77
N ILE A 122 -14.35 -13.45 -6.68
CA ILE A 122 -15.04 -12.50 -7.56
C ILE A 122 -14.53 -12.64 -8.99
N GLY A 123 -13.20 -12.65 -9.18
CA GLY A 123 -12.59 -12.80 -10.50
C GLY A 123 -12.91 -14.15 -11.15
N LEU A 124 -12.84 -15.24 -10.40
CA LEU A 124 -13.21 -16.57 -10.88
C LEU A 124 -14.70 -16.66 -11.24
N GLY A 125 -15.59 -16.03 -10.46
CA GLY A 125 -17.01 -15.96 -10.76
C GLY A 125 -17.30 -15.25 -12.09
N LEU A 126 -16.68 -14.10 -12.32
CA LEU A 126 -16.82 -13.35 -13.57
C LEU A 126 -16.24 -14.09 -14.78
N ALA A 127 -15.08 -14.74 -14.60
CA ALA A 127 -14.46 -15.58 -15.62
C ALA A 127 -15.34 -16.76 -15.98
N LEU A 128 -15.91 -17.44 -14.97
CA LEU A 128 -16.82 -18.57 -15.15
C LEU A 128 -18.07 -18.14 -15.93
N ILE A 129 -18.73 -17.05 -15.53
CA ILE A 129 -19.91 -16.50 -16.22
C ILE A 129 -19.61 -16.20 -17.69
N GLY A 130 -18.49 -15.52 -17.97
CA GLY A 130 -18.07 -15.19 -19.33
C GLY A 130 -17.84 -16.44 -20.19
N VAL A 131 -17.08 -17.41 -19.69
CA VAL A 131 -16.76 -18.66 -20.42
C VAL A 131 -18.00 -19.53 -20.60
N THR A 132 -18.82 -19.73 -19.57
CA THR A 132 -20.06 -20.52 -19.68
C THR A 132 -21.07 -19.87 -20.62
N GLY A 133 -21.20 -18.53 -20.58
CA GLY A 133 -22.09 -17.80 -21.48
C GLY A 133 -21.65 -17.94 -22.94
N LEU A 134 -20.35 -17.81 -23.23
CA LEU A 134 -19.81 -18.01 -24.58
C LEU A 134 -20.04 -19.43 -25.08
N LEU A 135 -19.76 -20.44 -24.23
CA LEU A 135 -19.98 -21.85 -24.58
C LEU A 135 -21.47 -22.16 -24.84
N HIS A 136 -22.38 -21.52 -24.12
CA HIS A 136 -23.82 -21.63 -24.38
C HIS A 136 -24.20 -21.08 -25.76
N MET A 137 -23.60 -19.94 -26.16
CA MET A 137 -23.86 -19.33 -27.46
C MET A 137 -23.23 -20.10 -28.64
N THR A 138 -22.03 -20.66 -28.47
CA THR A 138 -21.33 -21.38 -29.55
C THR A 138 -21.87 -22.78 -29.79
N GLN A 139 -22.50 -23.40 -28.77
CA GLN A 139 -22.99 -24.79 -28.83
C GLN A 139 -24.49 -24.89 -29.12
N GLY A 140 -25.05 -23.96 -29.89
CA GLY A 140 -26.42 -24.06 -30.40
C GLY A 140 -27.53 -23.68 -29.41
N ARG A 141 -27.19 -23.01 -28.29
CA ARG A 141 -28.14 -22.38 -27.34
C ARG A 141 -29.20 -23.33 -26.76
N PRO A 142 -28.79 -24.44 -26.13
CA PRO A 142 -29.74 -25.41 -25.58
C PRO A 142 -30.54 -24.81 -24.42
N GLY A 143 -31.87 -24.85 -24.53
CA GLY A 143 -32.80 -24.43 -23.47
C GLY A 143 -33.00 -25.51 -22.40
N LEU A 144 -33.80 -25.18 -21.38
CA LEU A 144 -34.16 -26.14 -20.32
C LEU A 144 -34.90 -27.38 -20.84
N ASN A 145 -35.57 -27.27 -21.97
CA ASN A 145 -36.36 -28.35 -22.59
C ASN A 145 -35.49 -29.33 -23.41
N ASP A 146 -34.25 -28.96 -23.75
CA ASP A 146 -33.35 -29.78 -24.57
C ASP A 146 -32.60 -30.86 -23.77
N GLY A 147 -32.86 -30.93 -22.46
CA GLY A 147 -32.32 -31.94 -21.56
C GLY A 147 -30.95 -31.60 -20.98
N SER A 148 -30.62 -32.27 -19.88
CA SER A 148 -29.38 -32.03 -19.11
C SER A 148 -28.10 -32.36 -19.88
N THR A 149 -28.18 -33.26 -20.85
CA THR A 149 -27.05 -33.68 -21.69
C THR A 149 -26.68 -32.63 -22.73
N ALA A 150 -27.66 -31.97 -23.35
CA ALA A 150 -27.41 -30.86 -24.29
C ALA A 150 -26.86 -29.64 -23.54
N LEU A 151 -27.48 -29.31 -22.40
CA LEU A 151 -27.03 -28.21 -21.54
C LEU A 151 -25.60 -28.45 -21.01
N GLY A 152 -25.27 -29.70 -20.69
CA GLY A 152 -23.95 -30.11 -20.21
C GLY A 152 -22.83 -30.09 -21.25
N LYS A 153 -23.14 -30.24 -22.54
CA LYS A 153 -22.18 -30.05 -23.64
C LYS A 153 -21.93 -28.58 -23.98
N ALA A 154 -22.85 -27.71 -23.55
CA ALA A 154 -22.76 -26.26 -23.70
C ALA A 154 -22.26 -25.62 -22.39
N GLY A 155 -22.75 -24.43 -22.05
CA GLY A 155 -22.37 -23.68 -20.85
C GLY A 155 -23.06 -24.10 -19.54
N GLY A 156 -23.87 -25.15 -19.54
CA GLY A 156 -24.69 -25.51 -18.37
C GLY A 156 -25.81 -24.49 -18.10
N LEU A 157 -26.49 -24.65 -16.97
CA LEU A 157 -27.50 -23.72 -16.49
C LEU A 157 -26.95 -22.31 -16.29
N LEU A 158 -25.71 -22.19 -15.80
CA LEU A 158 -25.04 -20.89 -15.63
C LEU A 158 -24.83 -20.18 -16.97
N GLY A 159 -24.42 -20.92 -18.01
CA GLY A 159 -24.30 -20.37 -19.35
C GLY A 159 -25.64 -19.94 -19.96
N LEU A 160 -26.72 -20.69 -19.70
CA LEU A 160 -28.07 -20.32 -20.12
C LEU A 160 -28.55 -19.02 -19.44
N VAL A 161 -28.35 -18.90 -18.12
CA VAL A 161 -28.74 -17.71 -17.35
C VAL A 161 -27.90 -16.49 -17.70
N ALA A 162 -26.61 -16.68 -17.98
CA ALA A 162 -25.69 -15.60 -18.33
C ALA A 162 -25.85 -15.15 -19.79
N GLY A 163 -25.92 -16.11 -20.72
CA GLY A 163 -25.94 -15.86 -22.15
C GLY A 163 -27.33 -15.58 -22.72
N GLY A 164 -28.36 -16.29 -22.25
CA GLY A 164 -29.72 -16.22 -22.81
C GLY A 164 -30.35 -14.83 -22.74
N PRO A 165 -30.48 -14.21 -21.54
CA PRO A 165 -31.03 -12.85 -21.41
C PRO A 165 -30.19 -11.80 -22.12
N LEU A 166 -28.86 -11.96 -22.11
CA LEU A 166 -27.94 -11.01 -22.73
C LEU A 166 -28.05 -11.03 -24.26
N GLU A 167 -28.17 -12.22 -24.84
CA GLU A 167 -28.45 -12.38 -26.27
C GLU A 167 -29.80 -11.78 -26.65
N ALA A 168 -30.84 -12.02 -25.84
CA ALA A 168 -32.17 -11.44 -26.09
C ALA A 168 -32.16 -9.91 -26.06
N ALA A 169 -31.29 -9.30 -25.24
CA ALA A 169 -31.20 -7.85 -25.10
C ALA A 169 -30.34 -7.16 -26.18
N VAL A 170 -29.22 -7.78 -26.60
CA VAL A 170 -28.19 -7.10 -27.41
C VAL A 170 -27.84 -7.86 -28.70
N SER A 171 -28.61 -8.90 -29.04
CA SER A 171 -28.35 -9.85 -30.13
C SER A 171 -27.04 -10.66 -29.94
N PRO A 172 -26.83 -11.75 -30.71
CA PRO A 172 -25.63 -12.57 -30.58
C PRO A 172 -24.33 -11.80 -30.81
N TRP A 173 -24.33 -10.86 -31.76
CA TRP A 173 -23.17 -10.06 -32.12
C TRP A 173 -22.78 -9.04 -31.04
N GLY A 174 -23.73 -8.61 -30.21
CA GLY A 174 -23.47 -7.74 -29.06
C GLY A 174 -23.14 -8.51 -27.78
N ALA A 175 -23.77 -9.66 -27.56
CA ALA A 175 -23.55 -10.48 -26.37
C ALA A 175 -22.15 -11.13 -26.33
N VAL A 176 -21.61 -11.56 -27.47
CA VAL A 176 -20.28 -12.21 -27.53
C VAL A 176 -19.15 -11.28 -27.05
N PRO A 177 -19.00 -10.04 -27.53
CA PRO A 177 -17.99 -9.10 -27.03
C PRO A 177 -18.14 -8.79 -25.53
N ILE A 178 -19.39 -8.68 -25.04
CA ILE A 178 -19.65 -8.40 -23.62
C ILE A 178 -19.19 -9.57 -22.74
N LEU A 179 -19.48 -10.81 -23.13
CA LEU A 179 -19.05 -11.99 -22.38
C LEU A 179 -17.53 -12.20 -22.46
N LEU A 180 -16.90 -11.89 -23.61
CA LEU A 180 -15.45 -11.88 -23.74
C LEU A 180 -14.80 -10.84 -22.81
N ALA A 181 -15.35 -9.63 -22.77
CA ALA A 181 -14.87 -8.58 -21.87
C ALA A 181 -15.06 -8.97 -20.40
N LEU A 182 -16.21 -9.55 -20.04
CA LEU A 182 -16.50 -10.01 -18.68
C LEU A 182 -15.53 -11.12 -18.24
N GLY A 183 -15.28 -12.09 -19.12
CA GLY A 183 -14.32 -13.17 -18.89
C GLY A 183 -12.90 -12.65 -18.73
N PHE A 184 -12.50 -11.70 -19.59
CA PHE A 184 -11.18 -11.05 -19.53
C PHE A 184 -10.98 -10.24 -18.25
N VAL A 185 -11.99 -9.48 -17.84
CA VAL A 185 -11.98 -8.74 -16.56
C VAL A 185 -11.86 -9.72 -15.39
N GLY A 186 -12.58 -10.85 -15.42
CA GLY A 186 -12.46 -11.90 -14.41
C GLY A 186 -11.04 -12.45 -14.29
N VAL A 187 -10.41 -12.79 -15.42
CA VAL A 187 -9.01 -13.26 -15.44
C VAL A 187 -8.03 -12.18 -14.97
N ALA A 188 -8.23 -10.93 -15.36
CA ALA A 188 -7.38 -9.81 -14.94
C ALA A 188 -7.46 -9.58 -13.42
N ILE A 189 -8.65 -9.69 -12.82
CA ILE A 189 -8.85 -9.61 -11.36
C ILE A 189 -8.11 -10.75 -10.64
N VAL A 190 -8.17 -11.98 -11.18
CA VAL A 190 -7.44 -13.13 -10.60
C VAL A 190 -5.92 -12.96 -10.74
N ALA A 191 -5.44 -12.46 -11.88
CA ALA A 191 -4.02 -12.27 -12.14
C ALA A 191 -3.43 -11.02 -11.45
N GLY A 192 -4.25 -10.18 -10.82
CA GLY A 192 -3.81 -8.95 -10.14
C GLY A 192 -3.22 -7.90 -11.09
N VAL A 193 -3.46 -8.04 -12.41
CA VAL A 193 -2.92 -7.14 -13.43
C VAL A 193 -3.83 -5.93 -13.62
N THR A 194 -3.25 -4.75 -13.81
CA THR A 194 -4.03 -3.56 -14.15
C THR A 194 -4.63 -3.69 -15.56
N VAL A 195 -5.77 -3.03 -15.83
CA VAL A 195 -6.42 -3.02 -17.17
C VAL A 195 -5.43 -2.60 -18.27
N ARG A 196 -4.51 -1.69 -17.95
CA ARG A 196 -3.46 -1.21 -18.86
C ARG A 196 -2.40 -2.28 -19.14
N GLU A 197 -1.97 -3.02 -18.13
CA GLU A 197 -1.02 -4.14 -18.29
C GLU A 197 -1.66 -5.30 -19.06
N ALA A 198 -2.90 -5.65 -18.73
CA ALA A 198 -3.68 -6.67 -19.43
C ALA A 198 -3.87 -6.32 -20.91
N ALA A 199 -4.28 -5.08 -21.22
CA ALA A 199 -4.42 -4.59 -22.59
C ALA A 199 -3.07 -4.59 -23.35
N SER A 200 -1.97 -4.24 -22.67
CA SER A 200 -0.63 -4.27 -23.27
C SER A 200 -0.16 -5.70 -23.58
N GLY A 201 -0.54 -6.68 -22.76
CA GLY A 201 -0.28 -8.10 -22.98
C GLY A 201 -1.04 -8.63 -24.19
N VAL A 202 -2.33 -8.30 -24.29
CA VAL A 202 -3.18 -8.62 -25.45
C VAL A 202 -2.61 -8.01 -26.73
N MET A 203 -2.16 -6.76 -26.69
CA MET A 203 -1.50 -6.10 -27.84
C MET A 203 -0.17 -6.75 -28.25
N LYS A 204 0.60 -7.30 -27.30
CA LYS A 204 1.83 -8.04 -27.60
C LYS A 204 1.56 -9.36 -28.32
N VAL A 205 0.43 -10.01 -28.01
CA VAL A 205 -0.01 -11.26 -28.67
C VAL A 205 -0.66 -11.00 -30.03
N LEU A 206 -1.42 -9.91 -30.18
CA LEU A 206 -2.07 -9.53 -31.45
C LEU A 206 -1.10 -8.92 -32.48
N ARG A 207 -0.03 -8.24 -32.04
CA ARG A 207 0.97 -7.64 -32.93
C ARG A 207 1.60 -8.59 -33.97
N PRO A 208 2.03 -9.82 -33.63
CA PRO A 208 2.55 -10.76 -34.62
C PRO A 208 1.47 -11.25 -35.60
N MET A 209 0.21 -11.46 -35.15
CA MET A 209 -0.90 -11.84 -36.04
C MET A 209 -1.25 -10.72 -37.03
N GLY A 210 -1.24 -9.46 -36.58
CA GLY A 210 -1.52 -8.31 -37.44
C GLY A 210 -0.49 -8.11 -38.54
N ARG A 211 0.79 -8.42 -38.29
CA ARG A 211 1.85 -8.37 -39.32
C ARG A 211 1.63 -9.41 -40.42
N VAL A 212 1.29 -10.64 -40.06
CA VAL A 212 1.05 -11.73 -41.03
C VAL A 212 -0.15 -11.42 -41.92
N ILE A 213 -1.21 -10.81 -41.38
CA ILE A 213 -2.39 -10.42 -42.15
C ILE A 213 -2.08 -9.24 -43.08
N LEU A 214 -1.31 -8.24 -42.62
CA LEU A 214 -0.93 -7.09 -43.45
C LEU A 214 0.05 -7.47 -44.57
N ASP A 215 0.99 -8.36 -44.30
CA ASP A 215 1.95 -8.86 -45.29
C ASP A 215 1.23 -9.70 -46.36
N GLY A 216 0.28 -10.56 -45.95
CA GLY A 216 -0.58 -11.29 -46.89
C GLY A 216 -1.52 -10.40 -47.71
N PHE A 217 -1.91 -9.23 -47.21
CA PHE A 217 -2.72 -8.25 -47.95
C PHE A 217 -1.91 -7.44 -48.97
N LYS A 218 -0.61 -7.20 -48.71
CA LYS A 218 0.30 -6.50 -49.63
C LYS A 218 0.66 -7.35 -50.85
N ASP A 219 0.81 -8.65 -50.68
CA ASP A 219 1.12 -9.57 -51.79
C ASP A 219 -0.03 -9.69 -52.81
N ILE A 220 -1.27 -9.39 -52.42
CA ILE A 220 -2.44 -9.42 -53.32
C ILE A 220 -2.57 -8.12 -54.14
N PHE A 221 -2.00 -7.00 -53.67
CA PHE A 221 -2.16 -5.67 -54.29
C PHE A 221 -0.91 -5.16 -55.03
N THR A 222 0.12 -5.98 -55.21
CA THR A 222 1.33 -5.59 -55.96
C THR A 222 1.25 -6.14 -57.38
N ALA A 223 1.03 -5.26 -58.37
CA ALA A 223 1.00 -5.62 -59.79
C ALA A 223 2.43 -5.95 -60.32
N PRO A 224 2.61 -6.84 -61.31
CA PRO A 224 3.93 -7.16 -61.84
C PRO A 224 4.40 -6.08 -62.83
N ASP A 225 5.58 -5.50 -62.61
CA ASP A 225 6.23 -4.55 -63.50
C ASP A 225 6.89 -5.27 -64.70
N GLU A 226 6.54 -4.87 -65.92
CA GLU A 226 7.32 -5.16 -67.13
C GLU A 226 8.51 -4.18 -67.26
N PRO A 227 9.67 -4.61 -67.80
CA PRO A 227 10.86 -3.78 -67.85
C PRO A 227 10.94 -2.94 -69.14
N THR A 228 11.26 -1.65 -69.02
CA THR A 228 11.74 -0.83 -70.15
C THR A 228 13.00 -0.02 -69.77
N PRO A 229 13.85 0.32 -70.77
CA PRO A 229 15.30 0.27 -70.64
C PRO A 229 15.97 1.62 -70.34
N THR A 230 17.17 1.55 -69.79
CA THR A 230 18.07 2.67 -69.48
C THR A 230 18.77 3.22 -70.72
N VAL A 231 18.80 4.56 -70.86
CA VAL A 231 19.72 5.27 -71.77
C VAL A 231 20.50 6.32 -70.97
N ASN A 232 21.83 6.15 -70.94
CA ASN A 232 22.83 7.15 -70.51
C ASN A 232 23.25 7.98 -71.72
N LEU A 233 23.63 9.27 -71.51
CA LEU A 233 24.69 10.04 -72.19
C LEU A 233 24.68 11.53 -71.71
N PRO A 234 25.75 12.35 -71.91
CA PRO A 234 26.51 12.96 -70.81
C PRO A 234 26.58 14.51 -70.79
N GLU A 235 27.11 15.01 -69.66
CA GLU A 235 27.78 16.28 -69.28
C GLU A 235 27.96 17.44 -70.30
N SER A 236 27.66 18.68 -69.89
CA SER A 236 28.54 19.87 -70.07
C SER A 236 27.98 21.22 -69.54
N THR A 237 28.90 21.94 -68.86
CA THR A 237 29.17 23.41 -68.87
C THR A 237 28.20 24.44 -68.25
N ASP A 238 28.64 24.94 -67.09
CA ASP A 238 28.95 26.35 -66.76
C ASP A 238 27.81 27.42 -66.61
N PRO A 239 28.06 28.54 -65.90
CA PRO A 239 27.26 28.93 -64.74
C PRO A 239 26.57 30.30 -64.91
N ARG A 240 25.45 30.52 -64.21
CA ARG A 240 24.93 31.88 -63.96
C ARG A 240 24.48 32.07 -62.51
N PRO A 241 24.75 33.24 -61.90
CA PRO A 241 24.59 33.46 -60.47
C PRO A 241 23.18 33.96 -60.14
N ALA A 242 22.58 33.38 -59.09
CA ALA A 242 21.38 33.92 -58.45
C ALA A 242 21.78 34.77 -57.22
N PRO A 243 21.02 35.84 -56.88
CA PRO A 243 21.40 36.79 -55.82
C PRO A 243 21.33 36.20 -54.40
N PRO A 244 22.08 36.77 -53.43
CA PRO A 244 22.21 36.21 -52.09
C PRO A 244 20.95 36.42 -51.24
N GLU A 245 20.49 35.34 -50.61
CA GLU A 245 19.55 35.37 -49.48
C GLU A 245 20.26 35.77 -48.18
N PRO A 246 19.57 36.46 -47.25
CA PRO A 246 20.18 37.08 -46.07
C PRO A 246 20.64 36.04 -45.03
N GLU A 247 21.83 36.26 -44.48
CA GLU A 247 22.41 35.51 -43.37
C GLU A 247 21.60 35.68 -42.06
N PRO A 248 21.23 34.60 -41.37
CA PRO A 248 20.84 34.65 -39.96
C PRO A 248 22.07 34.65 -39.05
N GLU A 249 22.02 35.49 -38.01
CA GLU A 249 23.01 35.59 -36.93
C GLU A 249 23.28 34.23 -36.23
N PRO A 250 24.50 34.01 -35.71
CA PRO A 250 24.91 32.73 -35.15
C PRO A 250 24.29 32.48 -33.77
N GLU A 251 23.38 31.51 -33.70
CA GLU A 251 22.96 30.85 -32.46
C GLU A 251 24.10 29.93 -31.97
N ALA A 252 24.49 30.11 -30.71
CA ALA A 252 25.63 29.44 -30.09
C ALA A 252 25.49 27.90 -30.10
N ALA A 253 26.56 27.23 -30.51
CA ALA A 253 26.64 25.78 -30.54
C ALA A 253 26.49 25.14 -29.14
N PRO A 254 25.69 24.07 -28.98
CA PRO A 254 25.74 23.23 -27.79
C PRO A 254 27.03 22.39 -27.79
N GLU A 255 27.72 22.38 -26.64
CA GLU A 255 28.89 21.55 -26.39
C GLU A 255 28.60 20.05 -26.61
N PRO A 256 29.56 19.28 -27.17
CA PRO A 256 29.38 17.85 -27.38
C PRO A 256 29.49 17.08 -26.05
N ALA A 257 28.43 16.33 -25.72
CA ALA A 257 28.43 15.36 -24.64
C ALA A 257 29.57 14.31 -24.79
N PRO A 258 30.23 13.89 -23.69
CA PRO A 258 31.36 12.99 -23.76
C PRO A 258 30.93 11.57 -24.17
N LYS A 259 31.59 11.04 -25.21
CA LYS A 259 31.40 9.68 -25.74
C LYS A 259 31.83 8.63 -24.70
N ALA A 260 30.88 7.85 -24.21
CA ALA A 260 31.14 6.67 -23.39
C ALA A 260 31.90 5.59 -24.19
N LYS A 261 33.12 5.26 -23.74
CA LYS A 261 33.92 4.13 -24.25
C LYS A 261 33.22 2.80 -23.91
N LYS A 262 32.76 2.09 -24.93
CA LYS A 262 32.34 0.67 -24.82
C LYS A 262 33.57 -0.21 -24.55
N ARG A 263 33.80 -0.59 -23.29
CA ARG A 263 34.66 -1.74 -22.95
C ARG A 263 33.86 -3.02 -23.18
N LYS A 264 34.26 -3.81 -24.18
CA LYS A 264 33.82 -5.19 -24.38
C LYS A 264 34.46 -6.07 -23.30
N GLY A 265 33.71 -6.41 -22.25
CA GLY A 265 34.03 -7.49 -21.32
C GLY A 265 33.31 -8.76 -21.74
N LYS A 266 34.06 -9.86 -21.93
CA LYS A 266 33.54 -11.21 -22.21
C LYS A 266 32.52 -11.62 -21.14
N VAL A 267 31.34 -12.03 -21.56
CA VAL A 267 30.33 -12.68 -20.72
C VAL A 267 30.63 -14.18 -20.70
N ALA A 268 30.92 -14.72 -19.52
CA ALA A 268 30.93 -16.17 -19.29
C ALA A 268 29.49 -16.67 -19.02
N PRO A 269 29.17 -17.95 -19.30
CA PRO A 269 27.81 -18.46 -19.16
C PRO A 269 27.42 -18.59 -17.68
N ILE A 270 26.19 -18.17 -17.37
CA ILE A 270 25.57 -18.31 -16.05
C ILE A 270 25.12 -19.77 -15.90
N VAL A 271 25.76 -20.50 -14.98
CA VAL A 271 25.32 -21.81 -14.48
C VAL A 271 24.80 -21.63 -13.07
N GLY A 272 23.60 -22.14 -12.81
CA GLY A 272 23.14 -22.64 -11.50
C GLY A 272 22.90 -21.62 -10.39
N GLY A 273 21.74 -21.69 -9.76
CA GLY A 273 21.39 -20.85 -8.62
C GLY A 273 22.27 -21.15 -7.40
N GLU A 274 23.28 -20.32 -7.18
CA GLU A 274 23.86 -20.15 -5.86
C GLU A 274 23.25 -18.91 -5.21
N GLN A 275 22.81 -19.11 -3.98
CA GLN A 275 22.35 -18.07 -3.10
C GLN A 275 23.47 -17.03 -2.96
N LEU A 276 23.30 -15.89 -3.62
CA LEU A 276 24.24 -14.76 -3.57
C LEU A 276 24.39 -14.35 -2.11
N THR A 277 25.44 -14.85 -1.48
CA THR A 277 25.92 -14.42 -0.17
C THR A 277 26.16 -12.93 -0.25
N ILE A 278 25.49 -12.18 0.63
CA ILE A 278 25.84 -10.79 0.85
C ILE A 278 27.26 -10.83 1.42
N GLU A 279 28.24 -10.45 0.61
CA GLU A 279 29.58 -10.17 1.08
C GLU A 279 29.46 -8.96 2.00
N LEU A 280 29.31 -9.26 3.30
CA LEU A 280 29.43 -8.26 4.34
C LEU A 280 30.82 -7.65 4.19
N GLY A 281 30.88 -6.33 4.04
CA GLY A 281 32.15 -5.63 4.11
C GLY A 281 32.89 -6.03 5.40
N PRO A 282 34.24 -6.03 5.41
CA PRO A 282 34.99 -6.45 6.58
C PRO A 282 34.45 -5.75 7.84
N ALA A 283 34.25 -6.52 8.91
CA ALA A 283 34.04 -5.97 10.23
C ALA A 283 35.34 -5.27 10.64
N VAL A 284 35.47 -3.99 10.26
CA VAL A 284 36.70 -3.23 10.45
C VAL A 284 36.86 -2.88 11.94
N ALA A 285 37.41 -3.82 12.72
CA ALA A 285 38.31 -3.42 13.78
C ALA A 285 39.41 -2.57 13.11
N ASP A 286 39.60 -1.34 13.58
CA ASP A 286 40.39 -0.25 12.97
C ASP A 286 39.67 0.58 11.88
N SER A 287 38.35 0.80 11.99
CA SER A 287 37.68 1.78 11.12
C SER A 287 38.29 3.18 11.31
N PRO A 288 38.67 3.90 10.24
CA PRO A 288 39.17 5.27 10.35
C PRO A 288 38.06 6.27 10.74
N TRP A 289 36.82 5.81 10.99
CA TRP A 289 35.69 6.68 11.29
C TRP A 289 35.90 7.42 12.62
N ARG A 290 36.13 8.72 12.52
CA ARG A 290 36.07 9.65 13.65
C ARG A 290 34.73 10.36 13.63
N LEU A 291 34.14 10.53 14.82
CA LEU A 291 32.86 11.23 14.93
C LEU A 291 32.97 12.62 14.27
N PRO A 292 32.11 12.94 13.29
CA PRO A 292 32.18 14.21 12.61
C PRO A 292 31.88 15.38 13.56
N SER A 293 32.47 16.54 13.26
CA SER A 293 32.22 17.76 14.05
C SER A 293 30.78 18.25 13.84
N THR A 294 30.10 18.67 14.91
CA THR A 294 28.77 19.28 14.84
C THR A 294 28.74 20.57 14.02
N LYS A 295 29.90 21.16 13.70
CA LYS A 295 30.03 22.31 12.79
C LYS A 295 29.68 21.99 11.33
N LEU A 296 29.65 20.72 10.95
CA LEU A 296 29.21 20.30 9.60
C LEU A 296 27.70 20.46 9.40
N LEU A 297 26.93 20.53 10.49
CA LEU A 297 25.49 20.68 10.44
C LEU A 297 25.10 22.16 10.41
N SER A 298 24.20 22.51 9.50
CA SER A 298 23.53 23.81 9.52
C SER A 298 22.67 23.97 10.77
N ARG A 299 22.52 25.22 11.21
CA ARG A 299 21.70 25.61 12.36
C ARG A 299 20.65 26.62 11.92
N SER A 300 19.49 26.60 12.58
CA SER A 300 18.43 27.57 12.32
C SER A 300 18.87 28.97 12.75
N VAL A 301 18.48 29.99 12.00
CA VAL A 301 18.58 31.39 12.46
C VAL A 301 17.51 31.63 13.52
N ALA A 302 17.83 32.41 14.55
CA ALA A 302 16.84 32.80 15.55
C ALA A 302 15.78 33.70 14.89
N HIS A 303 14.51 33.33 15.03
CA HIS A 303 13.38 34.13 14.58
C HIS A 303 12.77 34.87 15.76
N ASP A 304 12.40 36.14 15.55
CA ASP A 304 11.65 36.89 16.55
C ASP A 304 10.16 36.58 16.43
N ILE A 305 9.47 36.48 17.56
CA ILE A 305 8.04 36.15 17.63
C ILE A 305 7.26 37.45 17.81
N ASP A 306 6.41 37.79 16.84
CA ASP A 306 5.47 38.91 17.00
C ASP A 306 4.30 38.50 17.90
N ALA A 307 4.45 38.76 19.20
CA ALA A 307 3.43 38.48 20.20
C ALA A 307 2.09 39.17 19.90
N LYS A 308 2.09 40.36 19.29
CA LYS A 308 0.85 41.08 18.96
C LYS A 308 0.11 40.41 17.82
N ALA A 309 0.83 39.94 16.80
CA ALA A 309 0.24 39.20 15.69
C ALA A 309 -0.39 37.87 16.16
N VAL A 310 0.29 37.16 17.06
CA VAL A 310 -0.23 35.92 17.67
C VAL A 310 -1.52 36.18 18.46
N GLU A 311 -1.53 37.20 19.32
CA GLU A 311 -2.72 37.55 20.11
C GLU A 311 -3.89 37.98 19.22
N ALA A 312 -3.64 38.84 18.23
CA ALA A 312 -4.66 39.27 17.27
C ALA A 312 -5.27 38.08 16.49
N ARG A 313 -4.46 37.08 16.15
CA ARG A 313 -4.93 35.86 15.50
C ARG A 313 -5.77 34.99 16.43
N GLY A 314 -5.43 34.94 17.72
CA GLY A 314 -6.25 34.31 18.76
C GLY A 314 -7.64 34.94 18.90
N VAL A 315 -7.71 36.27 18.88
CA VAL A 315 -8.99 37.01 18.91
C VAL A 315 -9.82 36.71 17.66
N ARG A 316 -9.23 36.75 16.46
CA ARG A 316 -9.93 36.39 15.21
C ARG A 316 -10.47 34.96 15.24
N LEU A 317 -9.74 34.02 15.84
CA LEU A 317 -10.20 32.64 15.99
C LEU A 317 -11.45 32.56 16.90
N GLN A 318 -11.48 33.31 18.00
CA GLN A 318 -12.66 33.39 18.86
C GLN A 318 -13.86 34.00 18.13
N GLU A 319 -13.65 35.09 17.40
CA GLU A 319 -14.70 35.76 16.60
C GLU A 319 -15.26 34.83 15.51
N ALA A 320 -14.38 34.10 14.81
CA ALA A 320 -14.77 33.13 13.80
C ALA A 320 -15.65 32.02 14.40
N LEU A 321 -15.25 31.45 15.54
CA LEU A 321 -16.04 30.43 16.24
C LEU A 321 -17.40 30.97 16.70
N ALA A 322 -17.45 32.20 17.21
CA ALA A 322 -18.69 32.86 17.62
C ALA A 322 -19.64 33.07 16.43
N ALA A 323 -19.12 33.47 15.26
CA ALA A 323 -19.91 33.61 14.04
C ALA A 323 -20.59 32.30 13.58
N HIS A 324 -20.01 31.14 13.92
CA HIS A 324 -20.58 29.81 13.69
C HIS A 324 -21.43 29.28 14.86
N GLY A 325 -21.73 30.14 15.84
CA GLY A 325 -22.55 29.82 17.01
C GLY A 325 -21.84 28.92 18.03
N VAL A 326 -20.51 29.03 18.12
CA VAL A 326 -19.67 28.33 19.10
C VAL A 326 -18.98 29.35 19.99
N GLU A 327 -19.56 29.58 21.17
CA GLU A 327 -18.96 30.46 22.18
C GLU A 327 -17.73 29.79 22.80
N THR A 328 -16.60 30.51 22.78
CA THR A 328 -15.32 30.03 23.34
C THR A 328 -14.53 31.13 24.03
N ARG A 329 -13.74 30.75 25.04
CA ARG A 329 -12.83 31.63 25.76
C ARG A 329 -11.38 31.19 25.55
N LEU A 330 -10.52 32.07 25.02
CA LEU A 330 -9.09 31.85 24.94
C LEU A 330 -8.47 31.81 26.34
N THR A 331 -7.74 30.73 26.62
CA THR A 331 -7.14 30.44 27.92
C THR A 331 -5.62 30.49 27.88
N ASP A 332 -5.01 29.98 26.80
CA ASP A 332 -3.56 29.93 26.65
C ASP A 332 -3.17 29.93 25.16
N MET A 333 -1.95 30.36 24.87
CA MET A 333 -1.35 30.41 23.53
C MET A 333 0.07 29.86 23.59
N THR A 334 0.30 28.73 22.93
CA THR A 334 1.64 28.12 22.81
C THR A 334 2.15 28.30 21.39
N VAL A 335 3.15 29.17 21.21
CA VAL A 335 3.81 29.39 19.91
C VAL A 335 4.88 28.32 19.70
N GLY A 336 4.74 27.57 18.61
CA GLY A 336 5.73 26.59 18.15
C GLY A 336 6.42 27.02 16.86
N PRO A 337 7.41 26.25 16.37
CA PRO A 337 8.20 26.62 15.19
C PRO A 337 7.37 26.70 13.90
N THR A 338 6.39 25.82 13.73
CA THR A 338 5.59 25.71 12.49
C THR A 338 4.10 25.99 12.69
N VAL A 339 3.61 25.83 13.92
CA VAL A 339 2.21 26.00 14.28
C VAL A 339 2.12 26.67 15.64
N THR A 340 1.07 27.45 15.85
CA THR A 340 0.69 28.01 17.15
C THR A 340 -0.57 27.30 17.65
N ARG A 341 -0.55 26.83 18.89
CA ARG A 341 -1.69 26.19 19.54
C ARG A 341 -2.43 27.19 20.41
N TYR A 342 -3.70 27.43 20.08
CA TYR A 342 -4.63 28.22 20.89
C TYR A 342 -5.48 27.28 21.74
N ALA A 343 -5.38 27.41 23.07
CA ALA A 343 -6.19 26.65 24.00
C ALA A 343 -7.49 27.42 24.32
N LEU A 344 -8.63 26.84 23.98
CA LEU A 344 -9.94 27.45 24.12
C LEU A 344 -10.82 26.64 25.07
N GLN A 345 -11.46 27.30 26.02
CA GLN A 345 -12.50 26.72 26.85
C GLN A 345 -13.85 26.90 26.17
N LEU A 346 -14.67 25.84 26.15
CA LEU A 346 -15.99 25.87 25.51
C LEU A 346 -17.02 26.51 26.44
N GLY A 347 -17.94 27.28 25.86
CA GLY A 347 -19.13 27.76 26.55
C GLY A 347 -20.07 26.62 26.97
N GLU A 348 -20.97 26.90 27.92
CA GLU A 348 -21.92 25.91 28.43
C GLU A 348 -22.82 25.35 27.31
N GLY A 349 -22.97 24.03 27.27
CA GLY A 349 -23.84 23.34 26.30
C GLY A 349 -23.22 23.13 24.90
N VAL A 350 -22.02 23.65 24.63
CA VAL A 350 -21.33 23.44 23.35
C VAL A 350 -20.72 22.03 23.30
N LYS A 351 -21.15 21.24 22.31
CA LYS A 351 -20.60 19.88 22.09
C LYS A 351 -19.28 19.95 21.33
N VAL A 352 -18.27 19.22 21.81
CA VAL A 352 -16.96 19.08 21.16
C VAL A 352 -17.08 18.69 19.68
N ALA A 353 -17.99 17.77 19.35
CA ALA A 353 -18.20 17.29 17.97
C ALA A 353 -18.59 18.40 16.97
N ARG A 354 -19.23 19.49 17.44
CA ARG A 354 -19.60 20.62 16.58
C ARG A 354 -18.38 21.41 16.10
N ILE A 355 -17.30 21.40 16.87
CA ILE A 355 -16.09 22.18 16.56
C ILE A 355 -15.22 21.40 15.58
N THR A 356 -15.13 20.09 15.78
CA THR A 356 -14.40 19.21 14.85
C THR A 356 -14.95 19.26 13.42
N SER A 357 -16.25 19.55 13.23
CA SER A 357 -16.83 19.74 11.89
C SER A 357 -16.51 21.10 11.26
N LEU A 358 -16.16 22.12 12.05
CA LEU A 358 -15.88 23.49 11.57
C LEU A 358 -14.43 23.68 11.11
N ASN A 359 -13.63 22.62 11.02
CA ASN A 359 -12.21 22.70 10.66
C ASN A 359 -11.98 23.57 9.39
N LYS A 360 -12.68 23.25 8.30
CA LYS A 360 -12.52 23.99 7.02
C LYS A 360 -12.93 25.47 7.12
N ASP A 361 -13.99 25.75 7.86
CA ASP A 361 -14.51 27.11 8.01
C ASP A 361 -13.56 27.95 8.87
N ILE A 362 -12.98 27.36 9.93
CA ILE A 362 -11.96 27.99 10.77
C ILE A 362 -10.69 28.25 9.94
N ALA A 363 -10.24 27.28 9.15
CA ALA A 363 -9.08 27.44 8.27
C ALA A 363 -9.31 28.61 7.30
N TYR A 364 -10.50 28.69 6.70
CA TYR A 364 -10.89 29.79 5.81
C TYR A 364 -10.89 31.16 6.53
N ALA A 365 -11.54 31.26 7.70
CA ALA A 365 -11.61 32.50 8.46
C ALA A 365 -10.23 33.02 8.92
N LEU A 366 -9.29 32.10 9.17
CA LEU A 366 -7.92 32.43 9.58
C LEU A 366 -6.93 32.55 8.43
N ALA A 367 -7.40 32.46 7.17
CA ALA A 367 -6.56 32.42 5.97
C ALA A 367 -5.43 31.36 6.08
N ALA A 368 -5.72 30.24 6.73
CA ALA A 368 -4.78 29.15 6.93
C ALA A 368 -5.03 28.03 5.91
N ALA A 369 -3.97 27.33 5.50
CA ALA A 369 -4.08 26.21 4.57
C ALA A 369 -4.90 25.04 5.15
N ASP A 370 -4.73 24.77 6.44
CA ASP A 370 -5.49 23.78 7.21
C ASP A 370 -5.33 24.11 8.71
N VAL A 371 -6.24 23.62 9.56
CA VAL A 371 -6.11 23.72 11.02
C VAL A 371 -6.30 22.36 11.67
N ARG A 372 -5.60 22.12 12.78
CA ARG A 372 -5.71 20.85 13.53
C ARG A 372 -6.37 21.07 14.87
N ILE A 373 -7.46 20.35 15.11
CA ILE A 373 -8.25 20.44 16.34
C ILE A 373 -7.92 19.25 17.24
N LEU A 374 -7.48 19.55 18.45
CA LEU A 374 -7.21 18.60 19.53
C LEU A 374 -8.27 18.78 20.61
N ALA A 375 -9.21 17.84 20.71
CA ALA A 375 -10.30 17.97 21.66
C ALA A 375 -10.57 16.64 22.40
N PRO A 376 -10.45 16.60 23.74
CA PRO A 376 -9.88 17.61 24.65
C PRO A 376 -8.34 17.59 24.67
N ILE A 377 -7.70 18.66 25.19
CA ILE A 377 -6.28 18.67 25.53
C ILE A 377 -6.05 17.73 26.73
N PRO A 378 -5.11 16.76 26.65
CA PRO A 378 -4.84 15.86 27.77
C PRO A 378 -4.50 16.63 29.05
N GLY A 379 -5.24 16.35 30.13
CA GLY A 379 -5.03 16.98 31.44
C GLY A 379 -5.64 18.38 31.61
N GLN A 380 -6.37 18.91 30.62
CA GLN A 380 -7.00 20.24 30.69
C GLN A 380 -8.48 20.20 30.23
N GLN A 381 -9.31 21.10 30.76
CA GLN A 381 -10.69 21.31 30.28
C GLN A 381 -10.74 22.34 29.14
N ALA A 382 -9.92 22.13 28.12
CA ALA A 382 -9.81 23.01 26.96
C ALA A 382 -9.67 22.18 25.67
N ILE A 383 -10.02 22.80 24.54
CA ILE A 383 -9.68 22.31 23.21
C ILE A 383 -8.45 23.06 22.71
N GLY A 384 -7.58 22.39 21.96
CA GLY A 384 -6.43 23.01 21.31
C GLY A 384 -6.69 23.14 19.82
N ILE A 385 -6.60 24.35 19.28
CA ILE A 385 -6.61 24.57 17.83
C ILE A 385 -5.20 24.97 17.41
N GLU A 386 -4.56 24.11 16.63
CA GLU A 386 -3.25 24.36 16.04
C GLU A 386 -3.44 25.02 14.68
N VAL A 387 -2.95 26.25 14.58
CA VAL A 387 -3.00 27.06 13.36
C VAL A 387 -1.57 27.20 12.84
N PRO A 388 -1.31 26.92 11.55
CA PRO A 388 0.01 27.14 10.97
C PRO A 388 0.45 28.60 11.09
N ASN A 389 1.72 28.80 11.44
CA ASN A 389 2.31 30.14 11.45
C ASN A 389 2.46 30.64 10.01
N ASP A 390 2.41 31.96 9.84
CA ASP A 390 2.64 32.61 8.55
C ASP A 390 4.12 32.48 8.16
N ASP A 391 5.01 32.79 9.10
CA ASP A 391 6.44 32.52 9.00
C ASP A 391 6.78 31.22 9.73
N ARG A 392 7.06 30.16 8.97
CA ARG A 392 7.41 28.84 9.52
C ARG A 392 8.92 28.70 9.64
N GLU A 393 9.38 28.38 10.84
CA GLU A 393 10.79 28.13 11.10
C GLU A 393 11.23 26.78 10.52
N ILE A 394 12.38 26.77 9.86
CA ILE A 394 13.05 25.53 9.48
C ILE A 394 13.78 24.98 10.70
N VAL A 395 13.34 23.81 11.18
CA VAL A 395 14.01 23.08 12.25
C VAL A 395 15.20 22.32 11.67
N ALA A 396 16.43 22.77 11.95
CA ALA A 396 17.63 22.12 11.46
C ALA A 396 18.08 21.00 12.41
N LEU A 397 18.62 19.91 11.84
CA LEU A 397 19.15 18.79 12.62
C LEU A 397 20.30 19.22 13.55
N GLY A 398 21.11 20.20 13.13
CA GLY A 398 22.20 20.74 13.93
C GLY A 398 21.73 21.31 15.26
N ASP A 399 20.55 21.95 15.30
CA ASP A 399 19.99 22.50 16.54
C ASP A 399 19.56 21.38 17.50
N ILE A 400 18.99 20.31 16.96
CA ILE A 400 18.54 19.15 17.74
C ILE A 400 19.75 18.42 18.32
N LEU A 401 20.78 18.14 17.50
CA LEU A 401 21.96 17.39 17.94
C LEU A 401 22.90 18.18 18.84
N THR A 402 22.74 19.50 18.94
CA THR A 402 23.48 20.35 19.89
C THR A 402 22.67 20.73 21.14
N SER A 403 21.43 20.23 21.24
CA SER A 403 20.54 20.49 22.38
C SER A 403 20.96 19.77 23.66
N ASN A 404 20.41 20.21 24.79
CA ASN A 404 20.59 19.55 26.08
C ASN A 404 20.01 18.13 26.08
N GLU A 405 18.93 17.90 25.32
CA GLU A 405 18.31 16.60 25.13
C GLU A 405 19.26 15.63 24.42
N ALA A 406 19.96 16.10 23.38
CA ALA A 406 20.98 15.31 22.71
C ALA A 406 22.20 15.03 23.60
N ALA A 407 22.59 15.97 24.47
CA ALA A 407 23.66 15.75 25.44
C ALA A 407 23.31 14.69 26.51
N LYS A 408 22.02 14.55 26.84
CA LYS A 408 21.51 13.52 27.77
C LYS A 408 21.34 12.16 27.10
N ALA A 409 21.24 12.13 25.78
CA ALA A 409 21.07 10.91 25.00
C ALA A 409 22.36 10.07 25.05
N ARG A 410 22.29 8.89 25.67
CA ARG A 410 23.43 7.97 25.85
C ARG A 410 23.36 6.73 24.97
N HIS A 411 22.18 6.36 24.49
CA HIS A 411 22.02 5.13 23.72
C HIS A 411 22.48 5.35 22.27
N PRO A 412 23.26 4.44 21.65
CA PRO A 412 23.76 4.62 20.28
C PRO A 412 22.65 4.81 19.24
N LEU A 413 21.49 4.18 19.46
CA LEU A 413 20.32 4.30 18.59
C LEU A 413 19.37 5.46 18.93
N GLU A 414 19.82 6.44 19.72
CA GLU A 414 19.08 7.69 19.86
C GLU A 414 19.31 8.62 18.67
N VAL A 415 18.25 9.19 18.15
CA VAL A 415 18.28 9.99 16.91
C VAL A 415 17.42 11.24 17.07
N GLY A 416 17.83 12.33 16.41
CA GLY A 416 17.07 13.57 16.40
C GLY A 416 15.90 13.48 15.44
N VAL A 417 14.70 13.82 15.91
CA VAL A 417 13.47 13.75 15.11
C VAL A 417 13.01 15.12 14.66
N GLY A 418 12.97 16.08 15.59
CA GLY A 418 12.41 17.40 15.32
C GLY A 418 12.32 18.24 16.58
N ARG A 419 11.45 19.24 16.54
CA ARG A 419 10.99 19.98 17.72
C ARG A 419 9.51 19.72 17.94
N ASP A 420 9.08 19.75 19.19
CA ASP A 420 7.66 19.74 19.52
C ASP A 420 7.02 21.13 19.31
N ILE A 421 5.73 21.23 19.59
CA ILE A 421 4.97 22.49 19.50
C ILE A 421 5.45 23.59 20.46
N LYS A 422 6.23 23.24 21.49
CA LYS A 422 6.82 24.19 22.45
C LYS A 422 8.24 24.59 22.04
N GLY A 423 8.69 24.13 20.86
CA GLY A 423 10.04 24.32 20.37
C GLY A 423 11.10 23.47 21.06
N GLN A 424 10.70 22.52 21.93
CA GLN A 424 11.66 21.65 22.62
C GLN A 424 12.20 20.61 21.65
N SER A 425 13.51 20.37 21.69
CA SER A 425 14.16 19.37 20.84
C SER A 425 13.73 17.98 21.25
N VAL A 426 13.38 17.14 20.26
CA VAL A 426 12.91 15.78 20.48
C VAL A 426 13.95 14.79 19.96
N MET A 427 14.54 14.06 20.91
CA MET A 427 15.35 12.88 20.66
C MET A 427 14.50 11.63 20.84
N MET A 428 14.78 10.58 20.08
CA MET A 428 14.03 9.33 20.11
C MET A 428 14.98 8.14 20.11
N ASN A 429 14.75 7.16 20.99
CA ASN A 429 15.55 5.93 21.04
C ASN A 429 14.91 4.82 20.21
N LEU A 430 15.52 4.46 19.07
CA LEU A 430 15.01 3.40 18.20
C LEU A 430 15.04 2.00 18.87
N ALA A 431 15.86 1.77 19.89
CA ALA A 431 15.85 0.49 20.61
C ALA A 431 14.59 0.30 21.47
N THR A 432 14.01 1.39 21.98
CA THR A 432 12.75 1.33 22.74
C THR A 432 11.52 1.25 21.83
N MET A 433 11.70 1.51 20.52
CA MET A 433 10.71 1.40 19.47
C MET A 433 11.25 0.43 18.40
N PRO A 434 11.32 -0.88 18.70
CA PRO A 434 12.19 -1.82 17.99
C PRO A 434 11.94 -1.88 16.48
N HIS A 435 10.72 -1.53 16.04
CA HIS A 435 10.39 -1.31 14.64
C HIS A 435 9.57 -0.03 14.49
N MET A 436 9.83 0.71 13.41
CA MET A 436 9.18 1.98 13.10
C MET A 436 8.65 1.98 11.67
N LEU A 437 7.44 2.54 11.49
CA LEU A 437 6.85 2.80 10.18
C LEU A 437 6.85 4.31 9.91
N ILE A 438 7.43 4.73 8.79
CA ILE A 438 7.41 6.13 8.33
C ILE A 438 6.60 6.18 7.03
N ALA A 439 5.46 6.87 7.07
CA ALA A 439 4.57 7.05 5.93
C ALA A 439 4.30 8.53 5.66
N GLY A 440 4.16 8.90 4.38
CA GLY A 440 3.86 10.26 3.95
C GLY A 440 3.81 10.36 2.43
N ALA A 441 2.97 11.25 1.92
CA ALA A 441 2.90 11.56 0.50
C ALA A 441 4.20 12.23 0.01
N THR A 442 4.40 12.31 -1.30
CA THR A 442 5.52 13.05 -1.89
C THR A 442 5.49 14.50 -1.40
N GLY A 443 6.62 15.03 -0.96
CA GLY A 443 6.72 16.38 -0.40
C GLY A 443 6.35 16.50 1.09
N ALA A 444 5.82 15.45 1.73
CA ALA A 444 5.48 15.48 3.15
C ALA A 444 6.69 15.42 4.10
N GLY A 445 7.92 15.35 3.57
CA GLY A 445 9.15 15.31 4.37
C GLY A 445 9.64 13.91 4.75
N LYS A 446 9.07 12.82 4.20
CA LYS A 446 9.51 11.44 4.48
C LYS A 446 11.02 11.23 4.28
N SER A 447 11.54 11.66 3.13
CA SER A 447 12.96 11.49 2.80
C SER A 447 13.87 12.32 3.72
N SER A 448 13.45 13.56 4.05
CA SER A 448 14.15 14.40 5.02
C SER A 448 14.20 13.76 6.40
N CYS A 449 13.08 13.17 6.86
CA CYS A 449 13.03 12.41 8.11
C CYS A 449 14.04 11.25 8.11
N ILE A 450 14.05 10.41 7.07
CA ILE A 450 15.00 9.29 6.98
C ILE A 450 16.44 9.79 7.02
N ASN A 451 16.75 10.85 6.26
CA ASN A 451 18.09 11.43 6.25
C ASN A 451 18.49 11.99 7.62
N SER A 452 17.56 12.59 8.36
CA SER A 452 17.79 13.04 9.74
C SER A 452 18.12 11.88 10.69
N LEU A 453 17.42 10.75 10.56
CA LEU A 453 17.69 9.56 11.37
C LEU A 453 19.07 8.95 11.05
N VAL A 454 19.38 8.74 9.77
CA VAL A 454 20.67 8.18 9.34
C VAL A 454 21.81 9.13 9.74
N THR A 455 21.69 10.42 9.45
CA THR A 455 22.71 11.42 9.81
C THR A 455 22.91 11.48 11.32
N SER A 456 21.85 11.37 12.13
CA SER A 456 21.97 11.30 13.60
C SER A 456 22.84 10.14 14.06
N ILE A 457 22.68 8.95 13.44
CA ILE A 457 23.51 7.77 13.74
C ILE A 457 24.97 8.05 13.37
N LEU A 458 25.23 8.56 12.16
CA LEU A 458 26.59 8.82 11.65
C LEU A 458 27.34 9.88 12.48
N MET A 459 26.62 10.88 12.97
CA MET A 459 27.18 11.95 13.80
C MET A 459 27.51 11.50 15.23
N ARG A 460 26.88 10.43 15.73
CA ARG A 460 26.92 10.06 17.16
C ARG A 460 27.53 8.69 17.45
N THR A 461 27.69 7.84 16.44
CA THR A 461 28.10 6.44 16.65
C THR A 461 29.25 6.05 15.73
N THR A 462 30.04 5.07 16.19
CA THR A 462 31.05 4.40 15.35
C THR A 462 30.46 3.14 14.69
N PRO A 463 31.09 2.63 13.61
CA PRO A 463 30.68 1.39 12.96
C PRO A 463 30.69 0.15 13.86
N ASP A 464 31.44 0.17 14.96
CA ASP A 464 31.47 -0.91 15.94
C ASP A 464 30.23 -0.90 16.83
N GLN A 465 29.61 0.27 17.01
CA GLN A 465 28.39 0.43 17.81
C GLN A 465 27.13 0.18 16.99
N VAL A 466 27.08 0.68 15.74
CA VAL A 466 25.89 0.58 14.88
C VAL A 466 26.28 0.21 13.47
N ARG A 467 25.62 -0.82 12.95
CA ARG A 467 25.69 -1.24 11.55
C ARG A 467 24.33 -1.13 10.89
N MET A 468 24.31 -0.74 9.62
CA MET A 468 23.09 -0.47 8.86
C MET A 468 23.06 -1.22 7.54
N ILE A 469 21.85 -1.58 7.11
CA ILE A 469 21.53 -2.01 5.76
C ILE A 469 20.51 -1.02 5.23
N LEU A 470 20.84 -0.31 4.16
CA LEU A 470 19.93 0.62 3.50
C LEU A 470 19.36 -0.05 2.24
N ILE A 471 18.04 0.00 2.09
CA ILE A 471 17.32 -0.55 0.92
C ILE A 471 16.61 0.62 0.25
N ASP A 472 17.03 0.96 -0.97
CA ASP A 472 16.47 2.04 -1.78
C ASP A 472 16.13 1.54 -3.19
N PRO A 473 14.94 0.95 -3.39
CA PRO A 473 14.55 0.40 -4.69
C PRO A 473 14.37 1.48 -5.75
N LYS A 474 14.22 2.76 -5.36
CA LYS A 474 14.02 3.88 -6.29
C LYS A 474 15.32 4.60 -6.66
N ARG A 475 16.41 4.37 -5.91
CA ARG A 475 17.73 5.00 -6.11
C ARG A 475 17.73 6.52 -6.00
N VAL A 476 16.82 7.08 -5.19
CA VAL A 476 16.65 8.54 -5.10
C VAL A 476 17.30 9.10 -3.84
N GLU A 477 17.29 8.35 -2.74
CA GLU A 477 17.46 8.93 -1.41
C GLU A 477 18.75 8.47 -0.71
N MET A 478 19.09 7.19 -0.87
CA MET A 478 20.12 6.55 -0.04
C MET A 478 21.48 6.40 -0.72
N GLY A 479 21.59 6.72 -2.02
CA GLY A 479 22.84 6.60 -2.78
C GLY A 479 23.98 7.44 -2.20
N GLN A 480 23.66 8.58 -1.58
CA GLN A 480 24.63 9.46 -0.93
C GLN A 480 25.36 8.85 0.27
N TYR A 481 24.85 7.75 0.85
CA TYR A 481 25.49 7.06 1.98
C TYR A 481 26.47 5.96 1.53
N GLU A 482 26.63 5.75 0.23
CA GLU A 482 27.57 4.76 -0.29
C GLU A 482 28.99 5.00 0.21
N GLY A 483 29.66 3.94 0.68
CA GLY A 483 31.02 4.00 1.21
C GLY A 483 31.14 4.37 2.69
N VAL A 484 30.05 4.74 3.36
CA VAL A 484 30.07 4.97 4.82
C VAL A 484 30.34 3.64 5.55
N PRO A 485 31.29 3.57 6.51
CA PRO A 485 31.71 2.32 7.12
C PRO A 485 30.65 1.66 8.02
N HIS A 486 29.61 2.39 8.43
CA HIS A 486 28.45 1.81 9.12
C HIS A 486 27.64 0.86 8.23
N LEU A 487 27.74 0.97 6.90
CA LEU A 487 27.00 0.11 6.00
C LEU A 487 27.63 -1.28 5.92
N LEU A 488 26.79 -2.32 6.04
CA LEU A 488 27.22 -3.71 5.82
C LEU A 488 27.35 -4.06 4.34
N THR A 489 26.59 -3.37 3.50
CA THR A 489 26.56 -3.49 2.04
C THR A 489 26.23 -2.12 1.46
N ALA A 490 26.65 -1.87 0.21
CA ALA A 490 26.16 -0.71 -0.54
C ALA A 490 24.62 -0.68 -0.56
N PRO A 491 24.00 0.52 -0.64
CA PRO A 491 22.54 0.67 -0.67
C PRO A 491 21.88 -0.28 -1.67
N VAL A 492 21.00 -1.14 -1.18
CA VAL A 492 20.42 -2.23 -1.96
C VAL A 492 19.28 -1.69 -2.82
N THR A 493 19.46 -1.73 -4.13
CA THR A 493 18.46 -1.23 -5.08
C THR A 493 17.61 -2.33 -5.70
N ASP A 494 18.12 -3.55 -5.72
CA ASP A 494 17.44 -4.70 -6.34
C ASP A 494 16.52 -5.38 -5.32
N PRO A 495 15.22 -5.59 -5.62
CA PRO A 495 14.27 -6.20 -4.68
C PRO A 495 14.65 -7.63 -4.25
N ARG A 496 15.28 -8.43 -5.13
CA ARG A 496 15.71 -9.79 -4.77
C ARG A 496 16.88 -9.75 -3.81
N LYS A 497 17.84 -8.83 -4.04
CA LYS A 497 18.92 -8.58 -3.08
C LYS A 497 18.39 -8.04 -1.74
N ALA A 498 17.33 -7.24 -1.77
CA ALA A 498 16.68 -6.75 -0.56
C ALA A 498 16.07 -7.89 0.26
N ALA A 499 15.37 -8.83 -0.40
CA ALA A 499 14.85 -10.04 0.26
C ALA A 499 15.99 -10.87 0.88
N ASN A 500 17.11 -11.03 0.19
CA ASN A 500 18.30 -11.70 0.73
C ASN A 500 18.86 -10.97 1.96
N ALA A 501 18.86 -9.63 1.97
CA ALA A 501 19.35 -8.84 3.10
C ALA A 501 18.47 -9.00 4.35
N LEU A 502 17.15 -9.08 4.16
CA LEU A 502 16.23 -9.39 5.24
C LEU A 502 16.40 -10.83 5.73
N SER A 503 16.57 -11.81 4.83
CA SER A 503 16.87 -13.19 5.21
C SER A 503 18.18 -13.31 6.00
N TRP A 504 19.21 -12.54 5.61
CA TRP A 504 20.45 -12.44 6.36
C TRP A 504 20.22 -11.86 7.76
N ALA A 505 19.41 -10.81 7.89
CA ALA A 505 19.08 -10.21 9.19
C ALA A 505 18.38 -11.22 10.14
N VAL A 506 17.51 -12.08 9.60
CA VAL A 506 16.89 -13.17 10.37
C VAL A 506 17.95 -14.17 10.86
N LYS A 507 18.87 -14.60 9.99
CA LYS A 507 19.96 -15.52 10.38
C LYS A 507 20.88 -14.91 11.43
N GLU A 508 21.23 -13.63 11.31
CA GLU A 508 22.05 -12.92 12.30
C GLU A 508 21.32 -12.79 13.65
N MET A 509 20.00 -12.55 13.63
CA MET A 509 19.18 -12.56 14.83
C MET A 509 19.20 -13.94 15.54
N GLU A 510 19.00 -15.03 14.79
CA GLU A 510 19.07 -16.40 15.34
C GLU A 510 20.45 -16.71 15.93
N ARG A 511 21.53 -16.35 15.22
CA ARG A 511 22.91 -16.48 15.70
C ARG A 511 23.11 -15.75 17.03
N ARG A 512 22.60 -14.51 17.14
CA ARG A 512 22.69 -13.73 18.37
C ARG A 512 21.87 -14.36 19.49
N TYR A 513 20.66 -14.86 19.24
CA TYR A 513 19.89 -15.55 20.28
C TYR A 513 20.60 -16.80 20.81
N ALA A 514 21.23 -17.59 19.93
CA ALA A 514 22.03 -18.74 20.35
C ALA A 514 23.22 -18.32 21.24
N LEU A 515 23.91 -17.23 20.87
CA LEU A 515 25.03 -16.68 21.63
C LEU A 515 24.62 -16.13 23.00
N LEU A 516 23.52 -15.37 23.04
CA LEU A 516 22.93 -14.83 24.27
C LEU A 516 22.51 -15.95 25.22
N SER A 517 21.87 -16.99 24.70
CA SER A 517 21.49 -18.19 25.45
C SER A 517 22.70 -18.92 26.02
N ALA A 518 23.75 -19.11 25.21
CA ALA A 518 24.98 -19.79 25.64
C ALA A 518 25.76 -19.02 26.71
N THR A 519 25.70 -17.68 26.69
CA THR A 519 26.41 -16.81 27.64
C THR A 519 25.55 -16.36 28.83
N GLY A 520 24.26 -16.68 28.84
CA GLY A 520 23.34 -16.38 29.94
C GLY A 520 22.79 -14.94 29.97
N PHE A 521 22.93 -14.18 28.89
CA PHE A 521 22.40 -12.82 28.78
C PHE A 521 21.03 -12.78 28.09
N ARG A 522 20.20 -11.79 28.46
CA ARG A 522 18.84 -11.64 27.91
C ARG A 522 18.77 -10.75 26.67
N ASP A 523 19.71 -9.83 26.53
CA ASP A 523 19.73 -8.85 25.45
C ASP A 523 21.18 -8.49 25.09
N ILE A 524 21.33 -7.77 23.97
CA ILE A 524 22.63 -7.35 23.46
C ILE A 524 23.34 -6.35 24.37
N THR A 525 22.59 -5.55 25.13
CA THR A 525 23.16 -4.54 26.03
C THR A 525 23.84 -5.20 27.22
N GLY A 526 23.28 -6.29 27.74
CA GLY A 526 23.92 -7.07 28.79
C GLY A 526 25.09 -7.92 28.30
N TYR A 527 25.04 -8.37 27.03
CA TYR A 527 26.11 -9.17 26.43
C TYR A 527 27.37 -8.37 26.10
N ASN A 528 27.21 -7.13 25.61
CA ASN A 528 28.31 -6.22 25.34
C ASN A 528 28.89 -5.64 26.65
#